data_AF-A0A7J6KK46-F1
#
_entry.id   AF-A0A7J6KK46-F1
#
_cell.length_a   1.000
_cell.length_b   1.000
_cell.length_c   1.000
_cell.angle_alpha   90.00
_cell.angle_beta   90.00
_cell.angle_gamma   90.00
#
_symmetry.space_group_name_H-M   'P 1'
#
loop_
_entity.id
_entity.type
_entity.pdbx_description
1 polymer ?
#
loop_
_entity_poly.entity_id
_entity_poly.type
_entity_poly.pdbx_seq_one_letter_code
_entity_poly.pdbx_strand_id
1 'polypeptide(L)'
;WASTLMPKPGTKSRKRCQWTIRSWSRHPSELCVSDDKRINVILDSGAARCFARLNFIQHLAKVPGVKLTWEELPKMKGNGVTANGNPMVITHIARLVVWTTRRPHDKVTLRIHCTPQLMPDVLV
;
A
#
# COMPACT_ATOMS: atom_id res chain seq x y z
N TRP A 1 -50.32 -13.19 21.85
CA TRP A 1 -49.62 -14.07 20.90
C TRP A 1 -49.27 -13.25 19.67
N ALA A 2 -47.98 -13.09 19.36
CA ALA A 2 -47.53 -12.63 18.04
C ALA A 2 -46.10 -13.14 17.84
N SER A 3 -45.95 -13.90 16.77
CA SER A 3 -44.92 -14.90 16.55
C SER A 3 -43.55 -14.34 16.17
N THR A 4 -42.53 -15.03 16.68
CA THR A 4 -41.12 -14.97 16.28
C THR A 4 -40.99 -15.11 14.76
N LEU A 5 -40.54 -14.05 14.09
CA LEU A 5 -40.09 -14.12 12.70
C LEU A 5 -38.64 -14.62 12.68
N MET A 6 -38.45 -15.88 12.29
CA MET A 6 -37.13 -16.39 11.92
C MET A 6 -36.70 -15.81 10.56
N PRO A 7 -35.41 -15.45 10.38
CA PRO A 7 -34.92 -14.98 9.10
C PRO A 7 -34.78 -16.13 8.08
N LYS A 8 -35.23 -15.87 6.85
CA LYS A 8 -35.13 -16.77 5.69
C LYS A 8 -33.67 -17.14 5.37
N PRO A 9 -33.39 -18.37 4.92
CA PRO A 9 -32.06 -18.77 4.47
C PRO A 9 -31.83 -18.26 3.04
N GLY A 10 -30.68 -17.63 2.80
CA GLY A 10 -30.26 -17.26 1.45
C GLY A 10 -30.22 -15.77 1.19
N THR A 11 -29.32 -15.06 1.87
CA THR A 11 -28.65 -13.90 1.28
C THR A 11 -27.28 -13.85 1.94
N LYS A 12 -26.23 -14.18 1.17
CA LYS A 12 -24.86 -13.93 1.59
C LYS A 12 -24.73 -12.43 1.79
N SER A 13 -24.91 -12.00 3.03
CA SER A 13 -24.61 -10.65 3.48
C SER A 13 -23.14 -10.43 3.14
N ARG A 14 -22.89 -9.73 2.02
CA ARG A 14 -21.61 -9.06 1.81
C ARG A 14 -21.47 -8.19 3.04
N LYS A 15 -20.60 -8.60 3.96
CA LYS A 15 -20.14 -7.77 5.06
C LYS A 15 -19.51 -6.54 4.40
N ARG A 16 -20.34 -5.56 4.08
CA ARG A 16 -19.96 -4.19 3.76
C ARG A 16 -19.13 -3.80 4.95
N CYS A 17 -17.82 -3.56 4.73
CA CYS A 17 -16.92 -3.09 5.76
C CYS A 17 -17.61 -1.92 6.46
N GLN A 18 -18.15 -2.19 7.65
CA GLN A 18 -18.71 -1.17 8.50
C GLN A 18 -17.50 -0.42 9.02
N TRP A 19 -17.23 0.72 8.40
CA TRP A 19 -16.24 1.67 8.83
C TRP A 19 -16.73 2.30 10.12
N THR A 20 -16.56 1.57 11.22
CA THR A 20 -16.65 2.15 12.55
C THR A 20 -15.36 2.95 12.71
N ILE A 21 -15.44 4.25 12.42
CA ILE A 21 -14.39 5.22 12.75
C ILE A 21 -14.35 5.29 14.28
N ARG A 22 -13.67 4.34 14.90
CA ARG A 22 -13.30 4.39 16.31
C ARG A 22 -11.83 4.01 16.43
N SER A 23 -11.11 4.90 17.10
CA SER A 23 -9.67 4.97 17.25
C SER A 23 -8.94 5.54 16.02
N TRP A 24 -8.49 6.79 16.20
CA TRP A 24 -7.28 7.28 15.55
C TRP A 24 -6.18 6.29 15.90
N SER A 25 -5.71 5.51 14.92
CA SER A 25 -4.60 4.58 15.14
C SER A 25 -3.37 5.40 15.51
N ARG A 26 -2.83 5.15 16.71
CA ARG A 26 -1.60 5.75 17.26
C ARG A 26 -0.33 5.31 16.52
N HIS A 27 -0.41 4.92 15.24
CA HIS A 27 0.73 4.48 14.45
C HIS A 27 0.80 5.34 13.17
N PRO A 28 1.77 6.27 13.08
CA PRO A 28 1.76 7.34 12.08
C PRO A 28 2.07 6.91 10.62
N SER A 29 2.07 5.62 10.29
CA SER A 29 2.70 5.17 9.05
C SER A 29 2.04 3.94 8.41
N GLU A 30 0.71 3.93 8.27
CA GLU A 30 -0.01 2.89 7.51
C GLU A 30 -0.63 3.44 6.22
N LEU A 31 -0.50 2.71 5.11
CA LEU A 31 -1.20 2.98 3.85
C LEU A 31 -2.19 1.86 3.53
N CYS A 32 -3.41 2.24 3.13
CA CYS A 32 -4.41 1.31 2.61
C CYS A 32 -4.12 1.04 1.13
N VAL A 33 -3.93 -0.23 0.77
CA VAL A 33 -3.58 -0.70 -0.60
C VAL A 33 -4.65 -1.60 -1.21
N SER A 34 -5.65 -1.99 -0.42
CA SER A 34 -6.93 -2.54 -0.85
C SER A 34 -7.96 -2.27 0.26
N ASP A 35 -9.22 -2.70 0.06
CA ASP A 35 -10.28 -2.56 1.07
C ASP A 35 -9.95 -3.30 2.38
N ASP A 36 -9.18 -4.39 2.31
CA ASP A 36 -8.85 -5.30 3.40
C ASP A 36 -7.35 -5.35 3.76
N LYS A 37 -6.49 -4.66 2.99
CA LYS A 37 -5.04 -4.68 3.20
C LYS A 37 -4.47 -3.30 3.49
N ARG A 38 -3.72 -3.25 4.58
CA ARG A 38 -2.86 -2.12 4.97
C ARG A 38 -1.41 -2.56 4.98
N ILE A 39 -0.53 -1.62 4.67
CA ILE A 39 0.93 -1.81 4.73
C ILE A 39 1.53 -0.77 5.65
N ASN A 40 2.58 -1.17 6.36
CA ASN A 40 3.41 -0.23 7.11
C ASN A 40 4.37 0.46 6.15
N VAL A 41 4.53 1.77 6.34
CA VAL A 41 5.48 2.60 5.61
C VAL A 41 6.33 3.38 6.58
N ILE A 42 7.41 3.99 6.11
CA ILE A 42 8.08 5.07 6.84
C ILE A 42 7.83 6.33 6.03
N LEU A 43 7.23 7.34 6.65
CA LEU A 43 7.05 8.66 6.03
C LEU A 43 8.34 9.44 6.21
N ASP A 44 9.03 9.75 5.12
CA ASP A 44 10.30 10.47 5.14
C ASP A 44 10.24 11.65 4.17
N SER A 45 9.97 12.84 4.71
CA SER A 45 9.95 14.08 3.92
C SER A 45 11.31 14.45 3.33
N GLY A 46 12.41 13.85 3.81
CA GLY A 46 13.74 14.00 3.24
C GLY A 46 13.99 13.08 2.04
N ALA A 47 13.18 12.03 1.88
CA ALA A 47 13.25 11.16 0.72
C ALA A 47 12.69 11.89 -0.50
N ALA A 48 13.54 12.14 -1.50
CA ALA A 48 13.10 12.77 -2.75
C ALA A 48 12.13 11.89 -3.56
N ARG A 49 12.01 10.60 -3.23
CA ARG A 49 11.25 9.58 -3.95
C ARG A 49 10.75 8.52 -2.98
N CYS A 50 9.63 7.88 -3.33
CA CYS A 50 9.18 6.68 -2.62
C CYS A 50 10.01 5.47 -3.07
N PHE A 51 10.49 4.69 -2.10
CA PHE A 51 11.27 3.47 -2.31
C PHE A 51 10.57 2.27 -1.67
N ALA A 52 10.77 1.09 -2.24
CA ALA A 52 10.33 -0.14 -1.59
C ALA A 52 11.26 -1.31 -1.90
N ARG A 53 11.21 -2.34 -1.05
CA ARG A 53 11.90 -3.60 -1.31
C ARG A 53 11.20 -4.33 -2.44
N LEU A 54 11.97 -4.76 -3.45
CA LEU A 54 11.43 -5.43 -4.63
C LEU A 54 10.56 -6.65 -4.28
N ASN A 55 11.06 -7.55 -3.44
CA ASN A 55 10.34 -8.78 -3.06
C ASN A 55 9.00 -8.47 -2.36
N PHE A 56 8.97 -7.41 -1.54
CA PHE A 56 7.76 -6.98 -0.87
C PHE A 56 6.71 -6.50 -1.88
N ILE A 57 7.11 -5.66 -2.83
CA ILE A 57 6.21 -5.15 -3.88
C ILE A 57 5.72 -6.26 -4.80
N GLN A 58 6.59 -7.21 -5.17
CA GLN A 58 6.20 -8.38 -5.96
C GLN A 58 5.21 -9.28 -5.22
N HIS A 59 5.38 -9.46 -3.90
CA HIS A 59 4.40 -10.17 -3.09
C HIS A 59 3.08 -9.39 -3.01
N LEU A 60 3.15 -8.07 -2.83
CA LEU A 60 1.98 -7.21 -2.75
C LEU A 60 1.14 -7.24 -4.03
N ALA A 61 1.79 -7.32 -5.20
CA ALA A 61 1.12 -7.45 -6.49
C ALA A 61 0.26 -8.73 -6.63
N LYS A 62 0.50 -9.75 -5.80
CA LYS A 62 -0.26 -11.01 -5.78
C LYS A 62 -1.46 -10.95 -4.83
N VAL A 63 -1.59 -9.90 -4.02
CA VAL A 63 -2.67 -9.77 -3.04
C VAL A 63 -3.95 -9.32 -3.77
N PRO A 64 -5.08 -10.01 -3.58
CA PRO A 64 -6.36 -9.61 -4.17
C PRO A 64 -6.75 -8.16 -3.81
N GLY A 65 -7.25 -7.41 -4.79
CA GLY A 65 -7.69 -6.02 -4.60
C GLY A 65 -6.59 -4.97 -4.66
N VAL A 66 -5.31 -5.35 -4.57
CA VAL A 66 -4.20 -4.42 -4.80
C VAL A 66 -4.12 -4.09 -6.29
N LYS A 67 -3.98 -2.79 -6.59
CA LYS A 67 -3.76 -2.30 -7.96
C LYS A 67 -2.32 -1.83 -8.12
N LEU A 68 -1.55 -2.60 -8.86
CA LEU A 68 -0.15 -2.33 -9.15
C LEU A 68 0.12 -2.48 -10.64
N THR A 69 0.83 -1.51 -11.24
CA THR A 69 1.35 -1.61 -12.60
C THR A 69 2.87 -1.38 -12.61
N TRP A 70 3.57 -2.12 -13.46
CA TRP A 70 5.02 -1.99 -13.63
C TRP A 70 5.31 -0.97 -14.73
N GLU A 71 6.30 -0.10 -14.50
CA GLU A 71 6.83 0.82 -15.50
C GLU A 71 8.13 0.26 -16.10
N GLU A 72 8.39 0.60 -17.36
CA GLU A 72 9.71 0.41 -17.94
C GLU A 72 10.73 1.26 -17.18
N LEU A 73 11.89 0.67 -16.87
CA LEU A 73 12.97 1.41 -16.25
C LEU A 73 13.46 2.49 -17.22
N PRO A 74 13.51 3.77 -16.80
CA PRO A 74 14.16 4.78 -17.61
C PRO A 74 15.63 4.38 -17.82
N LYS A 75 16.13 4.52 -19.05
CA LYS A 75 17.52 4.17 -19.44
C LYS A 75 18.60 4.97 -18.69
N MET A 76 18.21 5.90 -17.81
CA MET A 76 19.12 6.67 -16.97
C MET A 76 19.26 6.03 -15.59
N LYS A 77 20.51 5.77 -15.20
CA LYS A 77 20.91 5.29 -13.87
C LYS A 77 20.30 6.18 -12.78
N GLY A 78 19.29 5.67 -12.08
CA GLY A 78 18.63 6.39 -11.00
C GLY A 78 19.51 6.43 -9.75
N ASN A 79 20.19 7.55 -9.54
CA ASN A 79 20.99 7.84 -8.35
C ASN A 79 20.09 7.98 -7.11
N GLY A 80 19.99 6.92 -6.32
CA GLY A 80 19.86 7.04 -4.88
C GLY A 80 21.20 6.68 -4.24
N VAL A 81 21.46 7.14 -3.03
CA VAL A 81 22.64 6.74 -2.25
C VAL A 81 22.13 6.07 -0.98
N THR A 82 22.62 4.88 -0.67
CA THR A 82 22.31 4.18 0.58
C THR A 82 22.98 4.89 1.76
N ALA A 83 22.57 4.58 3.00
CA ALA A 83 23.13 5.20 4.20
C ALA A 83 24.66 5.04 4.34
N ASN A 84 25.25 4.04 3.67
CA ASN A 84 26.70 3.80 3.63
C ASN A 84 27.41 4.44 2.42
N GLY A 85 26.76 5.35 1.69
CA GLY A 85 27.37 6.08 0.58
C GLY A 85 27.40 5.33 -0.76
N ASN A 86 26.91 4.09 -0.83
CA ASN A 86 26.88 3.33 -2.08
C ASN A 86 25.71 3.74 -2.98
N PRO A 87 25.85 3.62 -4.32
CA PRO A 87 24.73 3.81 -5.22
C PRO A 87 23.63 2.78 -4.95
N MET A 88 22.42 3.26 -4.66
CA MET A 88 21.24 2.44 -4.55
C MET A 88 20.78 2.03 -5.95
N VAL A 89 20.79 0.73 -6.22
CA VAL A 89 20.41 0.19 -7.54
C VAL A 89 18.89 0.05 -7.60
N ILE A 90 18.24 0.85 -8.43
CA ILE A 90 16.82 0.71 -8.74
C ILE A 90 16.66 -0.29 -9.88
N THR A 91 15.96 -1.39 -9.61
CA THR A 91 15.78 -2.49 -10.56
C THR A 91 14.41 -2.50 -11.21
N HIS A 92 13.40 -1.89 -10.57
CA HIS A 92 12.05 -1.79 -11.12
C HIS A 92 11.41 -0.48 -10.66
N ILE A 93 10.40 -0.01 -11.40
CA ILE A 93 9.51 1.05 -10.95
C ILE A 93 8.08 0.53 -11.03
N ALA A 94 7.30 0.77 -9.98
CA ALA A 94 5.91 0.37 -9.89
C ALA A 94 5.01 1.58 -9.57
N ARG A 95 3.81 1.60 -10.13
CA ARG A 95 2.72 2.46 -9.68
C ARG A 95 1.79 1.69 -8.77
N LEU A 96 1.68 2.11 -7.52
CA LEU A 96 0.80 1.52 -6.53
C LEU A 96 -0.36 2.48 -6.24
N VAL A 97 -1.59 2.00 -6.39
CA VAL A 97 -2.76 2.77 -5.96
C VAL A 97 -2.97 2.57 -4.46
N VAL A 98 -3.02 3.67 -3.73
CA VAL A 98 -3.30 3.72 -2.29
C VAL A 98 -4.52 4.58 -2.02
N TRP A 99 -5.23 4.28 -0.94
CA TRP A 99 -6.35 5.09 -0.48
C TRP A 99 -5.88 6.04 0.62
N THR A 100 -6.29 7.30 0.52
CA THR A 100 -5.94 8.28 1.54
C THR A 100 -6.72 8.01 2.83
N THR A 101 -6.04 8.12 3.97
CA THR A 101 -6.70 8.05 5.29
C THR A 101 -7.54 9.28 5.58
N ARG A 102 -7.26 10.42 4.91
CA ARG A 102 -8.00 11.69 5.07
C ARG A 102 -9.36 11.67 4.37
N ARG A 103 -9.45 11.02 3.21
CA ARG A 103 -10.69 10.87 2.43
C ARG A 103 -10.74 9.43 1.91
N PRO A 104 -11.58 8.56 2.50
CA PRO A 104 -11.58 7.12 2.21
C PRO A 104 -12.00 6.76 0.78
N HIS A 105 -12.45 7.73 -0.02
CA HIS A 105 -12.78 7.55 -1.43
C HIS A 105 -11.72 8.09 -2.40
N ASP A 106 -10.76 8.89 -1.90
CA ASP A 106 -9.70 9.45 -2.72
C ASP A 106 -8.58 8.42 -2.86
N LYS A 107 -8.31 8.06 -4.11
CA LYS A 107 -7.22 7.17 -4.51
C LYS A 107 -6.06 8.02 -5.00
N VAL A 108 -4.86 7.71 -4.53
CA VAL A 108 -3.61 8.31 -4.98
C VAL A 108 -2.74 7.22 -5.59
N THR A 109 -2.05 7.54 -6.67
CA THR A 109 -1.10 6.62 -7.29
C THR A 109 0.30 7.02 -6.87
N LEU A 110 0.96 6.19 -6.06
CA LEU A 110 2.36 6.36 -5.67
C LEU A 110 3.26 5.73 -6.71
N ARG A 111 4.32 6.45 -7.09
CA ARG A 111 5.38 5.91 -7.96
C ARG A 111 6.53 5.42 -7.09
N ILE A 112 6.70 4.11 -7.02
CA ILE A 112 7.61 3.41 -6.12
C ILE A 112 8.85 2.96 -6.90
N HIS A 113 10.03 3.32 -6.40
CA HIS A 113 11.32 2.89 -6.92
C HIS A 113 11.77 1.65 -6.16
N CYS A 114 11.77 0.51 -6.83
CA CYS A 114 12.04 -0.77 -6.19
C CYS A 114 13.54 -1.07 -6.20
N THR A 115 14.07 -1.41 -5.04
CA THR A 115 15.47 -1.84 -4.87
C THR A 115 15.52 -3.06 -3.95
N PRO A 116 16.35 -4.08 -4.26
CA PRO A 116 16.52 -5.23 -3.36
C PRO A 116 17.29 -4.85 -2.09
N GLN A 117 18.00 -3.73 -2.08
CA GLN A 117 18.90 -3.30 -1.01
C GLN A 117 18.19 -2.50 0.10
N LEU A 118 16.89 -2.22 -0.03
CA LEU A 118 16.17 -1.39 0.95
C LEU A 118 15.92 -2.12 2.27
N MET A 119 16.25 -1.43 3.36
CA MET A 119 15.92 -1.81 4.75
C MET A 119 15.23 -0.62 5.42
N PRO A 120 14.01 -0.23 5.01
CA PRO A 120 12.72 -0.90 5.35
C PRO A 120 12.01 -1.57 4.14
N ASP A 121 10.79 -2.08 4.34
CA ASP A 121 9.96 -2.63 3.25
C ASP A 121 9.44 -1.53 2.31
N VAL A 122 9.00 -0.39 2.86
CA VAL A 122 8.52 0.77 2.10
C VAL A 122 8.91 2.07 2.81
N LEU A 123 9.44 3.02 2.04
CA LEU A 123 9.80 4.38 2.42
C LEU A 123 9.05 5.34 1.48
N VAL A 124 8.29 6.29 2.02
CA VAL A 124 7.39 7.17 1.25
C VAL A 124 7.74 8.62 1.47
#